data_AF-A0A8J3BCE6-F1
#
_entry.id   AF-A0A8J3BCE6-F1
#
_cell.length_a   1.000
_cell.length_b   1.000
_cell.length_c   1.000
_cell.angle_alpha   90.00
_cell.angle_beta   90.00
_cell.angle_gamma   90.00
#
_symmetry.space_group_name_H-M   'P 1'
#
loop_
_entity.id
_entity.type
_entity.pdbx_description
1 polymer ?
#
loop_
_entity_poly.entity_id
_entity_poly.type
_entity_poly.pdbx_seq_one_letter_code
_entity_poly.pdbx_strand_id
1 'polypeptide(L)'
;MALVGELTAIRFYRRLMDMAPNAEHREQIEHAYKDEHKHYRMFAHLYFRLTGRRPDVQPMTVTFATYEEGLKKAFYDEVEAAELYRDTQLLTRSQTIRDIFYEAMTDEMEHAARFSFIYHQL
;
A
#
# COMPACT_ATOMS: atom_id res chain seq x y z
N MET A 1 -7.49 5.05 -7.53
CA MET A 1 -7.98 3.67 -7.78
C MET A 1 -6.95 2.71 -7.21
N ALA A 2 -7.37 1.66 -6.49
CA ALA A 2 -6.49 0.73 -5.76
C ALA A 2 -5.23 0.32 -6.56
N LEU A 3 -5.40 -0.13 -7.81
CA LEU A 3 -4.29 -0.51 -8.70
C LEU A 3 -3.21 0.57 -8.93
N VAL A 4 -3.61 1.83 -9.06
CA VAL A 4 -2.66 2.95 -9.21
C VAL A 4 -2.01 3.25 -7.87
N GLY A 5 -2.76 3.14 -6.77
CA GLY A 5 -2.26 3.25 -5.39
C GLY A 5 -1.11 2.28 -5.15
N GLU A 6 -1.37 0.98 -5.27
CA GLU A 6 -0.36 -0.03 -4.91
C GLU A 6 0.86 0.06 -5.80
N LEU A 7 0.68 0.32 -7.10
CA LEU A 7 1.81 0.47 -8.01
C LEU A 7 2.66 1.71 -7.68
N THR A 8 2.02 2.77 -7.15
CA THR A 8 2.68 3.97 -6.67
C THR A 8 3.43 3.67 -5.37
N ALA A 9 2.78 3.00 -4.40
CA ALA A 9 3.36 2.59 -3.14
C ALA A 9 4.58 1.68 -3.33
N ILE A 10 4.50 0.67 -4.20
CA ILE A 10 5.65 -0.18 -4.59
C ILE A 10 6.86 0.68 -4.99
N ARG A 11 6.68 1.65 -5.89
CA ARG A 11 7.80 2.50 -6.34
C ARG A 11 8.29 3.43 -5.25
N PHE A 12 7.36 3.95 -4.45
CA PHE A 12 7.66 4.84 -3.34
C PHE A 12 8.48 4.11 -2.26
N TYR A 13 8.00 2.98 -1.76
CA TYR A 13 8.64 2.21 -0.70
C TYR A 13 9.98 1.62 -1.13
N ARG A 14 10.15 1.31 -2.43
CA ARG A 14 11.48 0.99 -2.96
C ARG A 14 12.49 2.10 -2.69
N ARG A 15 12.14 3.35 -3.00
CA ARG A 15 13.01 4.52 -2.76
C ARG A 15 13.18 4.81 -1.27
N LEU A 16 12.14 4.58 -0.47
CA LEU A 16 12.17 4.81 0.97
C LEU A 16 13.10 3.80 1.68
N MET A 17 13.10 2.53 1.25
CA MET A 17 14.05 1.51 1.72
C MET A 17 15.51 1.90 1.47
N ASP A 18 15.80 2.53 0.31
CA ASP A 18 17.17 2.97 -0.03
C ASP A 18 17.66 4.11 0.87
N MET A 19 16.73 4.81 1.55
CA MET A 19 17.02 5.90 2.49
C MET A 19 17.00 5.46 3.96
N ALA A 20 16.66 4.20 4.25
CA ALA A 20 16.55 3.70 5.62
C ALA A 20 17.91 3.78 6.34
N PRO A 21 17.96 4.32 7.58
CA PRO A 21 19.21 4.55 8.31
C PRO A 21 19.85 3.26 8.85
N ASN A 22 19.06 2.19 9.00
CA ASN A 22 19.50 0.92 9.56
C ASN A 22 18.64 -0.26 9.03
N ALA A 23 19.01 -1.48 9.42
CA ALA A 23 18.34 -2.70 8.96
C ALA A 23 16.90 -2.84 9.49
N GLU A 24 16.63 -2.43 10.73
CA GLU A 24 15.29 -2.50 11.34
C GLU A 24 14.31 -1.64 10.56
N HIS A 25 14.67 -0.39 10.29
CA HIS A 25 13.86 0.53 9.49
C HIS A 25 13.60 -0.04 8.08
N ARG A 26 14.65 -0.56 7.45
CA ARG A 26 14.53 -1.16 6.12
C ARG A 26 13.60 -2.38 6.12
N GLU A 27 13.65 -3.21 7.15
CA GLU A 27 12.79 -4.41 7.28
C GLU A 27 11.31 -4.02 7.43
N GLN A 28 11.00 -3.00 8.22
CA GLN A 28 9.62 -2.51 8.36
C GLN A 28 9.05 -2.03 7.03
N ILE A 29 9.82 -1.27 6.25
CA ILE A 29 9.41 -0.80 4.93
C ILE A 29 9.37 -1.96 3.91
N GLU A 30 10.30 -2.91 3.99
CA GLU A 30 10.34 -4.07 3.09
C GLU A 30 9.12 -4.98 3.27
N HIS A 31 8.58 -5.06 4.49
CA HIS A 31 7.33 -5.77 4.76
C HIS A 31 6.18 -5.16 3.96
N ALA A 32 5.90 -3.87 4.18
CA ALA A 32 4.86 -3.14 3.44
C ALA A 32 5.08 -3.24 1.91
N TYR A 33 6.32 -3.05 1.45
CA TYR A 33 6.66 -3.20 0.03
C TYR A 33 6.26 -4.56 -0.57
N LYS A 34 6.38 -5.66 0.18
CA LYS A 34 6.01 -7.00 -0.31
C LYS A 34 4.50 -7.20 -0.34
N ASP A 35 3.80 -6.67 0.65
CA ASP A 35 2.34 -6.74 0.71
C ASP A 35 1.69 -5.89 -0.38
N GLU A 36 2.25 -4.73 -0.71
CA GLU A 36 1.83 -3.93 -1.86
C GLU A 36 1.90 -4.68 -3.21
N HIS A 37 2.94 -5.50 -3.41
CA HIS A 37 3.03 -6.40 -4.58
C HIS A 37 1.95 -7.48 -4.56
N LYS A 38 1.59 -7.98 -3.39
CA LYS A 38 0.50 -8.95 -3.21
C LYS A 38 -0.84 -8.28 -3.49
N HIS A 39 -1.13 -7.12 -2.91
CA HIS A 39 -2.36 -6.36 -3.14
C HIS A 39 -2.53 -5.97 -4.60
N TYR A 40 -1.49 -5.44 -5.25
CA TYR A 40 -1.54 -5.13 -6.69
C TYR A 40 -1.91 -6.35 -7.53
N ARG A 41 -1.32 -7.53 -7.25
CA ARG A 41 -1.64 -8.78 -7.97
C ARG A 41 -3.09 -9.21 -7.71
N MET A 42 -3.55 -9.12 -6.46
CA MET A 42 -4.94 -9.43 -6.09
C MET A 42 -5.93 -8.53 -6.83
N PHE A 43 -5.71 -7.22 -6.81
CA PHE A 43 -6.58 -6.26 -7.50
C PHE A 43 -6.50 -6.38 -9.02
N ALA A 44 -5.34 -6.69 -9.59
CA ALA A 44 -5.20 -6.89 -11.03
C ALA A 44 -5.94 -8.15 -11.48
N HIS A 45 -5.87 -9.22 -10.69
CA HIS A 45 -6.64 -10.43 -10.93
C HIS A 45 -8.14 -10.17 -10.83
N LEU A 46 -8.59 -9.47 -9.79
CA LEU A 46 -9.99 -9.11 -9.61
C LEU A 46 -10.49 -8.24 -10.77
N TYR A 47 -9.73 -7.23 -11.18
CA TYR A 47 -10.07 -6.38 -12.33
C TYR A 47 -10.23 -7.20 -13.61
N PHE A 48 -9.31 -8.12 -13.89
CA PHE A 48 -9.40 -9.01 -15.04
C PHE A 48 -10.63 -9.91 -14.96
N ARG A 49 -10.95 -10.46 -13.79
CA ARG A 49 -12.14 -11.30 -13.58
C ARG A 49 -13.45 -10.54 -13.83
N LEU A 50 -13.50 -9.25 -13.50
CA LEU A 50 -14.69 -8.42 -13.65
C LEU A 50 -14.84 -7.84 -15.06
N THR A 51 -13.74 -7.54 -15.74
CA THR A 51 -13.76 -6.77 -17.01
C THR A 51 -13.32 -7.56 -18.24
N GLY A 52 -12.67 -8.71 -18.04
CA GLY A 52 -12.00 -9.47 -19.10
C GLY A 52 -10.74 -8.80 -19.67
N ARG A 53 -10.31 -7.66 -19.12
CA ARG A 53 -9.16 -6.87 -19.59
C ARG A 53 -8.07 -6.84 -18.54
N ARG A 54 -6.81 -6.84 -18.98
CA ARG A 54 -5.70 -6.57 -18.06
C ARG A 54 -5.67 -5.08 -17.72
N PRO A 55 -5.35 -4.70 -16.48
CA PRO A 55 -5.22 -3.29 -16.14
C PRO A 55 -4.02 -2.69 -16.88
N ASP A 56 -4.25 -1.52 -17.48
CA ASP A 56 -3.20 -0.65 -18.01
C ASP A 56 -3.17 0.60 -17.14
N VAL A 57 -2.28 0.58 -16.15
CA VAL A 57 -2.15 1.63 -15.13
C VAL A 57 -0.70 2.08 -15.03
N GLN A 58 -0.51 3.38 -14.78
CA GLN A 58 0.79 3.98 -14.56
C GLN A 58 0.85 4.49 -13.12
N PRO A 59 1.97 4.29 -12.41
CA PRO A 59 2.14 4.82 -11.06
C PRO A 59 2.35 6.33 -11.09
N MET A 60 1.94 6.97 -10.01
CA MET A 60 2.24 8.37 -9.76
C MET A 60 3.64 8.50 -9.16
N THR A 61 4.22 9.70 -9.25
CA THR A 61 5.51 9.98 -8.61
C THR A 61 5.27 10.61 -7.26
N VAL A 62 5.66 9.92 -6.18
CA VAL A 62 5.69 10.49 -4.84
C VAL A 62 7.01 11.24 -4.64
N THR A 63 6.91 12.55 -4.40
CA THR A 63 8.08 13.41 -4.12
C THR A 63 8.20 13.66 -2.64
N PHE A 64 9.41 13.52 -2.09
CA PHE A 64 9.75 13.80 -0.70
C PHE A 64 11.25 14.12 -0.64
N ALA A 65 11.66 15.01 0.26
CA ALA A 65 13.02 15.51 0.37
C ALA A 65 13.86 14.79 1.43
N THR A 66 13.22 14.32 2.51
CA THR A 66 13.90 13.66 3.64
C THR A 66 13.26 12.31 3.95
N TYR A 67 14.01 11.45 4.62
CA TYR A 67 13.50 10.16 5.08
C TYR A 67 12.31 10.33 6.03
N GLU A 68 12.37 11.31 6.94
CA GLU A 68 11.26 11.70 7.82
C GLU A 68 9.99 12.09 7.04
N GLU A 69 10.12 12.95 6.02
CA GLU A 69 8.98 13.33 5.18
C GLU A 69 8.40 12.11 4.45
N GLY A 70 9.28 11.22 3.96
CA GLY A 70 8.88 9.97 3.31
C GLY A 70 8.07 9.07 4.25
N LEU A 71 8.54 8.85 5.48
CA LEU A 71 7.80 8.06 6.48
C LEU A 71 6.44 8.66 6.82
N LYS A 72 6.37 9.98 6.96
CA LYS A 72 5.11 10.69 7.24
C LYS A 72 4.12 10.54 6.09
N LYS A 73 4.58 10.63 4.84
CA LYS A 73 3.71 10.41 3.66
C LYS A 73 3.23 8.98 3.57
N ALA A 74 4.14 8.01 3.73
CA ALA A 74 3.77 6.59 3.75
C ALA A 74 2.69 6.31 4.80
N PHE A 75 2.84 6.83 6.02
CA PHE A 75 1.79 6.70 7.05
C PHE A 75 0.41 7.20 6.60
N TYR A 76 0.33 8.39 6.00
CA TYR A 76 -0.97 8.93 5.56
C TYR A 76 -1.53 8.15 4.36
N ASP A 77 -0.67 7.78 3.39
CA ASP A 77 -1.07 7.00 2.22
C ASP A 77 -1.70 5.66 2.66
N GLU A 78 -1.11 4.97 3.63
CA GLU A 78 -1.63 3.72 4.20
C GLU A 78 -2.97 3.89 4.93
N VAL A 79 -3.11 4.96 5.72
CA VAL A 79 -4.38 5.25 6.41
C VAL A 79 -5.49 5.54 5.40
N GLU A 80 -5.21 6.32 4.36
CA GLU A 80 -6.16 6.62 3.29
C GLU A 80 -6.54 5.35 2.49
N ALA A 81 -5.57 4.46 2.24
CA ALA A 81 -5.81 3.17 1.58
C ALA A 81 -6.71 2.26 2.43
N ALA A 82 -6.44 2.15 3.74
CA ALA A 82 -7.27 1.39 4.67
C ALA A 82 -8.73 1.88 4.67
N GLU A 83 -8.95 3.20 4.68
CA GLU A 83 -10.30 3.79 4.62
C GLU A 83 -10.99 3.49 3.29
N LEU A 84 -10.28 3.63 2.18
CA LEU A 84 -10.79 3.30 0.85
C LEU A 84 -11.20 1.82 0.74
N TYR A 85 -10.41 0.91 1.30
CA TYR A 85 -10.66 -0.53 1.25
C TYR A 85 -11.81 -0.94 2.16
N ARG A 86 -11.91 -0.36 3.36
CA ARG A 86 -13.10 -0.48 4.21
C ARG A 86 -14.36 -0.07 3.45
N ASP A 87 -14.36 1.10 2.83
CA ASP A 87 -15.54 1.64 2.15
C ASP A 87 -15.90 0.77 0.93
N THR A 88 -14.91 0.30 0.18
CA THR A 88 -15.11 -0.61 -0.95
C THR A 88 -15.70 -1.95 -0.51
N GLN A 89 -15.21 -2.52 0.60
CA GLN A 89 -15.75 -3.75 1.20
C GLN A 89 -17.24 -3.59 1.58
N LEU A 90 -17.63 -2.43 2.09
CA LEU A 90 -19.01 -2.15 2.50
C LEU A 90 -19.97 -1.96 1.31
N LEU A 91 -19.46 -1.61 0.13
CA LEU A 91 -20.27 -1.37 -1.07
C LEU A 91 -20.63 -2.64 -1.87
N THR A 92 -19.99 -3.77 -1.58
CA THR A 92 -20.19 -5.02 -2.32
C THR A 92 -20.97 -6.07 -1.55
N ARG A 93 -21.73 -6.91 -2.28
CA ARG A 93 -22.38 -8.13 -1.75
C ARG A 93 -21.59 -9.40 -2.04
N SER A 94 -20.55 -9.33 -2.85
CA SER A 94 -19.72 -10.49 -3.16
C SER A 94 -18.77 -10.78 -2.00
N GLN A 95 -18.91 -11.95 -1.38
CA GLN A 95 -18.01 -12.39 -0.29
C GLN A 95 -16.55 -12.40 -0.75
N THR A 96 -16.26 -12.91 -1.95
CA THR A 96 -14.89 -12.90 -2.50
C THR A 96 -14.30 -11.49 -2.59
N ILE A 97 -15.08 -10.50 -3.04
CA ILE A 97 -14.58 -9.11 -3.10
C ILE A 97 -14.39 -8.57 -1.68
N ARG A 98 -15.32 -8.88 -0.75
CA ARG A 98 -15.19 -8.45 0.64
C ARG A 98 -13.91 -8.99 1.28
N ASP A 99 -13.60 -10.27 1.11
CA ASP A 99 -12.42 -10.89 1.72
C ASP A 99 -11.12 -10.29 1.18
N ILE A 100 -11.06 -10.04 -0.13
CA ILE A 100 -9.91 -9.38 -0.78
C ILE A 100 -9.64 -8.00 -0.18
N PHE A 101 -10.69 -7.17 -0.05
CA PHE A 101 -10.54 -5.82 0.51
C PHE A 101 -10.37 -5.81 2.03
N TYR A 102 -10.90 -6.81 2.75
CA TYR A 102 -10.65 -6.98 4.18
C TYR A 102 -9.18 -7.25 4.45
N GLU A 103 -8.58 -8.20 3.72
CA GLU A 103 -7.17 -8.54 3.83
C GLU A 103 -6.28 -7.33 3.54
N ALA A 104 -6.51 -6.64 2.42
CA ALA A 104 -5.75 -5.42 2.09
C ALA A 104 -5.92 -4.34 3.16
N MET A 105 -7.15 -4.05 3.60
CA MET A 105 -7.41 -3.06 4.66
C MET A 105 -6.63 -3.35 5.94
N THR A 106 -6.60 -4.60 6.39
CA THR A 106 -5.87 -4.96 7.62
C THR A 106 -4.37 -4.85 7.47
N ASP A 107 -3.84 -5.19 6.29
CA ASP A 107 -2.42 -5.04 5.98
C ASP A 107 -2.04 -3.55 5.98
N GLU A 108 -2.85 -2.65 5.40
CA GLU A 108 -2.54 -1.19 5.40
C GLU A 108 -2.56 -0.59 6.81
N MET A 109 -3.48 -1.05 7.67
CA MET A 109 -3.49 -0.63 9.08
C MET A 109 -2.20 -1.06 9.80
N GLU A 110 -1.67 -2.23 9.46
CA GLU A 110 -0.39 -2.70 9.96
C GLU A 110 0.77 -1.86 9.42
N HIS A 111 0.78 -1.56 8.11
CA HIS A 111 1.80 -0.72 7.48
C HIS A 111 1.84 0.67 8.12
N ALA A 112 0.70 1.31 8.33
CA ALA A 112 0.60 2.58 9.04
C ALA A 112 1.23 2.49 10.45
N ALA A 113 0.97 1.42 11.20
CA ALA A 113 1.58 1.21 12.50
C ALA A 113 3.10 1.04 12.41
N ARG A 114 3.60 0.31 11.40
CA ARG A 114 5.05 0.12 11.16
C ARG A 114 5.75 1.43 10.78
N PHE A 115 5.18 2.23 9.88
CA PHE A 115 5.72 3.54 9.52
C PHE A 115 5.71 4.50 10.69
N SER A 116 4.64 4.50 11.50
CA SER A 116 4.58 5.27 12.74
C SER A 116 5.66 4.84 13.73
N PHE A 117 5.88 3.53 13.91
CA PHE A 117 6.90 3.01 14.81
C PHE A 117 8.31 3.53 14.46
N ILE A 118 8.73 3.40 13.20
CA ILE A 118 10.07 3.84 12.76
C ILE A 118 10.18 5.37 12.62
N TYR A 119 9.06 6.10 12.47
CA TYR A 119 9.03 7.57 12.56
C TYR A 119 9.37 8.05 13.96
N HIS A 120 8.87 7.38 15.01
CA HIS A 120 9.17 7.74 16.41
C HIS A 120 10.59 7.35 16.86
N GLN A 121 11.33 6.61 16.04
CA GLN A 121 12.73 6.23 16.26
C GLN A 121 13.75 7.14 15.56
N LEU A 122 13.27 8.15 14.80
CA LEU A 122 14.13 9.11 14.10
C LEU A 122 14.94 10.01 15.04
#